data_AF-Q5XWR9-F1
#
_entry.id   AF-Q5XWR9-F1
#
_cell.length_a   1.000
_cell.length_b   1.000
_cell.length_c   1.000
_cell.angle_alpha   90.00
_cell.angle_beta   90.00
_cell.angle_gamma   90.00
#
_symmetry.space_group_name_H-M   'P 1'
#
loop_
_entity.id
_entity.type
_entity.pdbx_description
1 polymer ?
#
loop_
_entity_poly.entity_id
_entity_poly.type
_entity_poly.pdbx_seq_one_letter_code
_entity_poly.pdbx_strand_id
1 'polypeptide(L)'
;ITESHAIMIYLVTKYGKDDTLYPKDPVRQARVNAALHFESGVLFARMRFIFERILFFGKSDIPEDRVEYVQKSYRLLEDTLVDDFVAGSNMTIADFSCISTISSIMGVVPMEQSEYPRIYG
;
A
#
# COMPACT_ATOMS: atom_id res chain seq x y z
N ILE A 1 -0.08 7.36 20.27
CA ILE A 1 -0.71 6.53 19.21
C ILE A 1 0.42 5.90 18.43
N THR A 2 0.39 4.59 18.25
CA THR A 2 1.39 3.79 17.54
C THR A 2 0.76 3.16 16.30
N GLU A 3 1.58 2.70 15.35
CA GLU A 3 1.15 2.16 14.03
C GLU A 3 0.78 3.29 13.04
N SER A 4 1.32 3.20 11.82
CA SER A 4 1.22 4.22 10.77
C SER A 4 -0.21 4.57 10.38
N HIS A 5 -1.06 3.57 10.14
CA HIS A 5 -2.45 3.78 9.72
C HIS A 5 -3.26 4.44 10.84
N ALA A 6 -3.11 3.97 12.07
CA ALA A 6 -3.74 4.56 13.26
C ALA A 6 -3.27 6.01 13.48
N ILE A 7 -1.99 6.30 13.29
CA ILE A 7 -1.43 7.65 13.35
C ILE A 7 -2.03 8.53 12.24
N MET A 8 -2.07 8.06 10.99
CA MET A 8 -2.63 8.81 9.87
C MET A 8 -4.11 9.13 10.10
N ILE A 9 -4.92 8.14 10.49
CA ILE A 9 -6.33 8.32 10.84
C ILE A 9 -6.49 9.37 11.95
N TYR A 10 -5.68 9.28 13.01
CA TYR A 10 -5.74 10.24 14.12
C TYR A 10 -5.38 11.66 13.68
N LEU A 11 -4.32 11.82 12.87
CA LEU A 11 -3.89 13.14 12.42
C LEU A 11 -4.98 13.82 11.57
N VAL A 12 -5.59 13.09 10.63
CA VAL A 12 -6.72 13.62 9.85
C VAL A 12 -7.92 13.90 10.73
N THR A 13 -8.27 12.99 11.65
CA THR A 13 -9.43 13.14 12.54
C THR A 13 -9.30 14.34 13.47
N LYS A 14 -8.10 14.59 14.01
CA LYS A 14 -7.86 15.62 15.03
C LYS A 14 -7.52 16.99 14.43
N TYR A 15 -6.80 17.01 13.31
CA TYR A 15 -6.20 18.23 12.76
C TYR A 15 -6.64 18.53 11.32
N GLY A 16 -7.37 17.62 10.67
CA GLY A 16 -7.91 17.84 9.33
C GLY A 16 -8.90 19.00 9.31
N LYS A 17 -8.77 19.88 8.30
CA LYS A 17 -9.73 20.96 8.05
C LYS A 17 -11.03 20.45 7.43
N ASP A 18 -10.94 19.32 6.74
CA ASP A 18 -12.01 18.55 6.12
C ASP A 18 -11.71 17.06 6.27
N ASP A 19 -12.63 16.21 5.79
CA ASP A 19 -12.52 14.75 5.85
C ASP A 19 -12.10 14.11 4.52
N THR A 20 -11.56 14.88 3.57
CA THR A 20 -11.22 14.37 2.22
C THR A 20 -10.23 13.20 2.30
N LEU A 21 -9.20 13.32 3.15
CA LEU A 21 -8.15 12.31 3.30
C LEU A 21 -8.61 11.06 4.08
N TYR A 22 -9.66 11.16 4.90
CA TYR A 22 -10.25 10.06 5.65
C TYR A 22 -11.73 10.36 5.92
N PRO A 23 -12.63 9.99 4.97
CA PRO A 23 -14.03 10.39 5.00
C PRO A 23 -14.76 9.92 6.27
N LYS A 24 -15.75 10.71 6.72
CA LYS A 24 -16.65 10.32 7.82
C LYS A 24 -17.87 9.55 7.33
N ASP A 25 -18.20 9.64 6.03
CA ASP A 25 -19.22 8.79 5.43
C ASP A 25 -18.85 7.31 5.61
N PRO A 26 -19.72 6.48 6.23
CA PRO A 26 -19.36 5.10 6.57
C PRO A 26 -18.94 4.24 5.38
N VAL A 27 -19.56 4.44 4.21
CA VAL A 27 -19.28 3.62 3.01
C VAL A 27 -17.92 3.98 2.42
N ARG A 28 -17.64 5.28 2.27
CA ARG A 28 -16.34 5.76 1.80
C ARG A 28 -15.22 5.43 2.80
N GLN A 29 -15.48 5.59 4.09
CA GLN A 29 -14.53 5.23 5.14
C GLN A 29 -14.19 3.73 5.12
N ALA A 30 -15.19 2.87 4.91
CA ALA A 30 -14.96 1.43 4.80
C ALA A 30 -14.04 1.07 3.63
N ARG A 31 -14.14 1.78 2.49
CA ARG A 31 -13.21 1.60 1.35
C ARG A 31 -11.77 2.00 1.71
N VAL A 32 -11.59 3.14 2.38
CA VAL A 32 -10.26 3.57 2.86
C VAL A 32 -9.69 2.56 3.86
N ASN A 33 -10.49 2.09 4.81
CA ASN A 33 -10.06 1.07 5.77
C ASN A 33 -9.66 -0.25 5.11
N ALA A 34 -10.44 -0.70 4.11
CA ALA A 34 -10.10 -1.90 3.34
C ALA A 34 -8.75 -1.73 2.62
N ALA A 35 -8.49 -0.57 2.02
CA ALA A 35 -7.23 -0.27 1.35
C ALA A 35 -6.04 -0.18 2.34
N LEU A 36 -6.22 0.42 3.53
CA LEU A 36 -5.19 0.44 4.58
C LEU A 36 -4.86 -0.98 5.09
N HIS A 37 -5.87 -1.84 5.27
CA HIS A 37 -5.65 -3.23 5.67
C HIS A 37 -5.05 -4.08 4.55
N PHE A 38 -5.38 -3.80 3.29
CA PHE A 38 -4.68 -4.37 2.14
C PHE A 38 -3.20 -3.97 2.15
N GLU A 39 -2.90 -2.71 2.41
CA GLU A 39 -1.52 -2.22 2.45
C GLU A 39 -0.72 -2.91 3.56
N SER A 40 -1.19 -2.92 4.82
CA SER A 40 -0.47 -3.58 5.92
C SER A 40 -0.39 -5.10 5.75
N GLY A 41 -1.50 -5.75 5.40
CA GLY A 41 -1.62 -7.20 5.36
C GLY A 41 -1.05 -7.85 4.10
N VAL A 42 -0.95 -7.11 3.00
CA VAL A 42 -0.49 -7.63 1.71
C VAL A 42 0.77 -6.92 1.26
N LEU A 43 0.73 -5.60 1.02
CA LEU A 43 1.87 -4.88 0.44
C LEU A 43 3.06 -4.86 1.40
N PHE A 44 2.90 -4.25 2.58
CA PHE A 44 3.97 -4.08 3.55
C PHE A 44 4.46 -5.42 4.11
N ALA A 45 3.54 -6.33 4.45
CA ALA A 45 3.90 -7.65 4.96
C ALA A 45 4.81 -8.43 3.97
N ARG A 46 4.48 -8.40 2.66
CA ARG A 46 5.28 -9.08 1.63
C ARG A 46 6.59 -8.37 1.34
N MET A 47 6.61 -7.04 1.34
CA MET A 47 7.86 -6.27 1.28
C MET A 47 8.78 -6.61 2.45
N ARG A 48 8.26 -6.60 3.70
CA ARG A 48 9.02 -6.93 4.90
C ARG A 48 9.56 -8.36 4.85
N PHE A 49 8.78 -9.32 4.35
CA PHE A 49 9.26 -10.68 4.14
C PHE A 49 10.49 -10.75 3.23
N ILE A 50 10.70 -9.80 2.31
CA ILE A 50 11.93 -9.72 1.52
C ILE A 50 13.01 -8.92 2.26
N PHE A 51 12.69 -7.72 2.75
CA PHE A 51 13.72 -6.80 3.24
C PHE A 51 14.30 -7.21 4.58
N GLU A 52 13.49 -7.76 5.49
CA GLU A 52 13.94 -8.08 6.86
C GLU A 52 15.08 -9.11 6.86
N ARG A 53 15.00 -10.12 5.98
CA ARG A 53 16.04 -11.15 5.85
C ARG A 53 17.38 -10.58 5.35
N ILE A 54 17.34 -9.59 4.45
CA ILE A 54 18.54 -9.00 3.85
C ILE A 54 19.16 -8.00 4.82
N LEU A 55 18.34 -7.07 5.32
CA LEU A 55 18.80 -5.94 6.13
C LEU A 55 19.25 -6.36 7.53
N PHE A 56 18.59 -7.37 8.13
CA PHE A 56 18.83 -7.71 9.54
C PHE A 56 19.38 -9.13 9.76
N PHE A 57 19.17 -10.06 8.83
CA PHE A 57 19.58 -11.47 9.00
C PHE A 57 20.70 -11.92 8.06
N GLY A 58 21.34 -10.97 7.36
CA GLY A 58 22.53 -11.21 6.54
C GLY A 58 22.29 -12.15 5.35
N LYS A 59 21.05 -12.26 4.86
CA LYS A 59 20.75 -13.02 3.64
C LYS A 59 21.14 -12.18 2.42
N SER A 60 21.67 -12.85 1.39
CA SER A 60 22.11 -12.23 0.14
C SER A 60 21.26 -12.66 -1.06
N ASP A 61 20.15 -13.35 -0.81
CA ASP A 61 19.25 -13.93 -1.79
C ASP A 61 17.79 -13.53 -1.52
N ILE A 62 16.99 -13.48 -2.60
CA ILE A 62 15.53 -13.36 -2.55
C ILE A 62 14.96 -14.65 -3.15
N PRO A 63 14.34 -15.53 -2.34
CA PRO A 63 13.69 -16.72 -2.86
C PRO A 63 12.56 -16.43 -3.84
N GLU A 64 12.43 -17.28 -4.85
CA GLU A 64 11.42 -17.17 -5.93
C GLU A 64 9.99 -17.03 -5.39
N ASP A 65 9.63 -17.80 -4.35
CA ASP A 65 8.31 -17.75 -3.73
C ASP A 65 7.99 -16.37 -3.14
N ARG A 66 8.99 -15.65 -2.63
CA ARG A 66 8.82 -14.28 -2.12
C ARG A 66 8.67 -13.27 -3.26
N VAL A 67 9.41 -13.45 -4.35
CA VAL A 67 9.23 -12.67 -5.58
C VAL A 67 7.80 -12.85 -6.11
N GLU A 68 7.34 -14.09 -6.24
CA GLU A 68 5.97 -14.39 -6.68
C GLU A 68 4.91 -13.77 -5.77
N TYR A 69 5.13 -13.78 -4.46
CA TYR A 69 4.22 -13.13 -3.51
C TYR A 69 4.14 -11.62 -3.78
N VAL A 70 5.27 -10.94 -4.01
CA VAL A 70 5.27 -9.51 -4.34
C VAL A 70 4.62 -9.25 -5.71
N GLN A 71 4.91 -10.04 -6.74
CA GLN A 71 4.25 -9.92 -8.04
C GLN A 71 2.72 -10.08 -7.95
N LYS A 72 2.26 -11.07 -7.17
CA LYS A 72 0.82 -11.22 -6.85
C LYS A 72 0.26 -10.00 -6.12
N SER A 73 1.06 -9.29 -5.32
CA SER A 73 0.61 -8.08 -4.62
C SER A 73 0.47 -6.88 -5.56
N TYR A 74 1.34 -6.76 -6.57
CA TYR A 74 1.19 -5.77 -7.64
C TYR A 74 -0.08 -6.02 -8.44
N ARG A 75 -0.36 -7.26 -8.84
CA ARG A 75 -1.61 -7.59 -9.53
C ARG A 75 -2.86 -7.25 -8.71
N LEU A 76 -2.85 -7.57 -7.41
CA LEU A 76 -3.96 -7.19 -6.53
C LEU A 76 -4.14 -5.67 -6.43
N LEU A 77 -3.06 -4.88 -6.38
CA LEU A 77 -3.14 -3.42 -6.37
C LEU A 77 -3.66 -2.87 -7.72
N GLU A 78 -3.17 -3.38 -8.84
CA GLU A 78 -3.62 -3.02 -10.20
C GLU A 78 -5.12 -3.29 -10.38
N ASP A 79 -5.60 -4.44 -9.88
CA ASP A 79 -7.03 -4.79 -9.90
C ASP A 79 -7.86 -3.92 -8.94
N THR A 80 -7.26 -3.45 -7.84
CA THR A 80 -7.89 -2.56 -6.85
C THR A 80 -8.05 -1.13 -7.37
N LEU A 81 -7.12 -0.66 -8.20
CA LEU A 81 -7.13 0.66 -8.84
C LEU A 81 -8.19 0.73 -9.96
N VAL A 82 -9.46 0.69 -9.59
CA VAL A 82 -10.60 0.87 -10.52
C VAL A 82 -10.98 2.35 -10.71
N ASP A 83 -10.48 3.21 -9.83
CA ASP A 83 -10.58 4.67 -9.86
C ASP A 83 -9.14 5.25 -9.92
N ASP A 84 -9.02 6.59 -10.00
CA ASP A 84 -7.73 7.29 -10.03
C ASP A 84 -6.87 7.09 -8.76
N PHE A 85 -7.49 6.71 -7.63
CA PHE A 85 -6.83 6.45 -6.35
C PHE A 85 -7.34 5.17 -5.70
N VAL A 86 -6.58 4.60 -4.76
CA VAL A 86 -6.80 3.24 -4.24
C VAL A 86 -8.13 3.04 -3.52
N ALA A 87 -8.80 4.13 -3.10
CA ALA A 87 -10.06 4.10 -2.35
C ALA A 87 -11.20 4.88 -3.03
N GLY A 88 -11.03 5.30 -4.29
CA GLY A 88 -12.02 6.04 -5.06
C GLY A 88 -11.40 7.16 -5.88
N SER A 89 -12.21 8.10 -6.36
CA SER A 89 -11.75 9.17 -7.26
C SER A 89 -11.00 10.33 -6.57
N ASN A 90 -10.83 10.29 -5.25
CA ASN A 90 -10.06 11.30 -4.50
C ASN A 90 -8.94 10.62 -3.73
N MET A 91 -7.77 11.26 -3.68
CA MET A 91 -6.64 10.82 -2.87
C MET A 91 -7.00 10.80 -1.38
N THR A 92 -6.53 9.75 -0.70
CA THR A 92 -6.74 9.51 0.74
C THR A 92 -5.44 9.08 1.42
N ILE A 93 -5.48 8.88 2.75
CA ILE A 93 -4.35 8.30 3.49
C ILE A 93 -3.99 6.87 3.04
N ALA A 94 -4.91 6.16 2.38
CA ALA A 94 -4.59 4.83 1.84
C ALA A 94 -3.59 4.91 0.69
N ASP A 95 -3.64 5.97 -0.13
CA ASP A 95 -2.68 6.21 -1.22
C ASP A 95 -1.28 6.48 -0.67
N PHE A 96 -1.17 7.31 0.38
CA PHE A 96 0.10 7.56 1.08
C PHE A 96 0.70 6.27 1.64
N SER A 97 -0.14 5.41 2.19
CA SER A 97 0.30 4.11 2.69
C SER A 97 0.82 3.23 1.55
N CYS A 98 0.02 3.05 0.50
CA CYS A 98 0.36 2.16 -0.60
C CYS A 98 1.62 2.62 -1.33
N ILE A 99 1.73 3.91 -1.66
CA ILE A 99 2.90 4.42 -2.39
C ILE A 99 4.19 4.31 -1.59
N SER A 100 4.13 4.43 -0.26
CA SER A 100 5.32 4.29 0.59
C SER A 100 5.94 2.90 0.46
N THR A 101 5.11 1.86 0.41
CA THR A 101 5.56 0.49 0.21
C THR A 101 5.93 0.22 -1.25
N ILE A 102 5.08 0.61 -2.22
CA ILE A 102 5.30 0.34 -3.64
C ILE A 102 6.60 0.99 -4.14
N SER A 103 6.81 2.27 -3.84
CA SER A 103 8.03 3.00 -4.24
C SER A 103 9.31 2.37 -3.66
N SER A 104 9.20 1.70 -2.51
CA SER A 104 10.31 0.99 -1.88
C SER A 104 10.58 -0.36 -2.53
N ILE A 105 9.54 -1.17 -2.76
CA ILE A 105 9.71 -2.56 -3.23
C ILE A 105 9.98 -2.65 -4.74
N MET A 106 9.46 -1.71 -5.54
CA MET A 106 9.61 -1.76 -7.01
C MET A 106 11.05 -1.59 -7.49
N GLY A 107 11.92 -1.01 -6.66
CA GLY A 107 13.36 -0.94 -6.93
C GLY A 107 14.12 -2.24 -6.66
N VAL A 108 13.46 -3.26 -6.11
CA VAL A 108 14.06 -4.56 -5.76
C VAL A 108 13.38 -5.71 -6.50
N VAL A 109 12.05 -5.74 -6.50
CA VAL A 109 11.27 -6.68 -7.31
C VAL A 109 10.72 -5.90 -8.50
N PRO A 110 11.14 -6.18 -9.75
CA PRO A 110 10.73 -5.41 -10.92
C PRO A 110 9.20 -5.39 -11.08
N MET A 111 8.65 -4.22 -11.38
CA MET A 111 7.24 -4.02 -11.68
C MET A 111 7.14 -3.56 -13.13
N GLU A 112 6.76 -4.46 -14.04
CA GLU A 112 6.73 -4.17 -15.47
C GLU A 112 5.60 -3.21 -15.82
N GLN A 113 5.92 -2.01 -16.30
CA GLN A 113 4.91 -0.99 -16.62
C GLN A 113 3.84 -1.48 -17.61
N SER A 114 4.21 -2.37 -18.53
CA SER A 114 3.27 -2.96 -19.49
C SER A 114 2.21 -3.88 -18.84
N GLU A 115 2.52 -4.46 -17.68
CA GLU A 115 1.60 -5.32 -16.92
C GLU A 115 0.79 -4.54 -15.88
N TYR A 116 1.32 -3.40 -15.43
CA TYR A 116 0.76 -2.60 -14.32
C TYR A 116 0.46 -1.13 -14.72
N PRO A 117 -0.25 -0.87 -15.82
CA PRO A 117 -0.43 0.49 -16.33
C PRO A 117 -1.18 1.42 -15.37
N ARG A 118 -2.09 0.92 -14.51
CA ARG A 118 -2.84 1.76 -13.57
C ARG A 118 -2.00 2.17 -12.37
N ILE A 119 -1.08 1.32 -11.92
CA ILE A 119 -0.13 1.71 -10.87
C ILE A 119 0.83 2.82 -11.35
N TYR A 120 1.15 2.85 -12.64
CA TYR A 120 2.05 3.85 -13.24
C TYR A 120 1.36 5.12 -13.76
N GLY A 121 0.05 5.06 -14.02
CA GLY A 121 -0.76 6.15 -14.58
C GLY A 121 -1.13 7.18 -13.53
#